data_AF-A0A3A6RGT6-F1
#
_entry.id   AF-A0A3A6RGT6-F1
#
_cell.length_a   1.000
_cell.length_b   1.000
_cell.length_c   1.000
_cell.angle_alpha   90.00
_cell.angle_beta   90.00
_cell.angle_gamma   90.00
#
_symmetry.space_group_name_H-M   'P 1'
#
loop_
_entity.id
_entity.type
_entity.pdbx_description
1 polymer ?
#
loop_
_entity_poly.entity_id
_entity_poly.type
_entity_poly.pdbx_seq_one_letter_code
_entity_poly.pdbx_strand_id
1 'polypeptide(L)'
;MSTQRGAVLIVSLIFLLLLTLLATSSMQNATLQEKMAGSLQARSVSFQRAESVLRTAEAKVMTPGFTMPECSGLVACLPPPEAMTLSAGGAGGASGVNWVASDGGFYGIQHVGQTAEPAGGDSSASWHKLYRVTAVVVHGTSRTVLESVHTQERRIMWRQRQ
;
A
#
# COMPACT_ATOMS: atom_id res chain seq x y z
N MET A 1 -60.76 31.44 34.18
CA MET A 1 -59.82 30.31 34.04
C MET A 1 -59.22 30.35 32.63
N SER A 2 -58.09 31.04 32.39
CA SER A 2 -57.38 30.92 31.09
C SER A 2 -56.07 31.73 31.07
N THR A 3 -54.96 31.13 31.51
CA THR A 3 -53.61 31.71 31.34
C THR A 3 -52.53 30.64 31.19
N GLN A 4 -52.66 29.71 30.23
CA GLN A 4 -51.59 28.74 29.89
C GLN A 4 -51.44 28.42 28.38
N ARG A 5 -52.01 29.22 27.47
CA ARG A 5 -51.92 28.94 26.02
C ARG A 5 -50.59 29.37 25.37
N GLY A 6 -49.73 30.15 26.05
CA GLY A 6 -48.43 30.58 25.51
C GLY A 6 -47.24 29.68 25.88
N ALA A 7 -47.24 29.09 27.08
CA ALA A 7 -46.10 28.31 27.58
C ALA A 7 -45.91 26.97 26.86
N VAL A 8 -47.00 26.34 26.40
CA VAL A 8 -46.97 25.05 25.70
C VAL A 8 -46.17 25.15 24.40
N LEU A 9 -46.28 26.25 23.66
CA LEU A 9 -45.57 26.45 22.40
C LEU A 9 -44.06 26.58 22.64
N ILE A 10 -43.65 27.33 23.66
CA ILE A 10 -42.24 27.50 24.03
C ILE A 10 -41.62 26.15 24.45
N VAL A 11 -42.32 25.41 25.32
CA VAL A 11 -41.86 24.09 25.77
C VAL A 11 -41.74 23.12 24.59
N SER A 12 -42.74 23.09 23.70
CA SER A 12 -42.69 22.25 22.50
C SER A 12 -41.52 22.60 21.57
N LEU A 13 -41.21 23.88 21.41
CA LEU A 13 -40.09 24.34 20.59
C LEU A 13 -38.74 23.93 21.19
N ILE A 14 -38.59 24.05 22.51
CA ILE A 14 -37.38 23.62 23.22
C ILE A 14 -37.18 22.11 23.05
N PHE A 15 -38.23 21.31 23.23
CA PHE A 15 -38.16 19.86 23.01
C PHE A 15 -37.80 19.51 21.56
N LEU A 16 -38.43 20.15 20.58
CA LEU A 16 -38.08 19.95 19.16
C LEU A 16 -36.62 20.30 18.89
N LEU A 17 -36.13 21.42 19.41
CA LEU A 17 -34.74 21.85 19.26
C LEU A 17 -33.78 20.81 19.89
N LEU A 18 -34.06 20.34 21.10
CA LEU A 18 -33.25 19.29 21.73
C LEU A 18 -33.23 18.01 20.91
N LEU A 19 -34.38 17.55 20.40
CA LEU A 19 -34.44 16.37 19.53
C LEU A 19 -33.63 16.55 18.25
N THR A 20 -33.70 17.73 17.62
CA THR A 20 -32.90 18.00 16.41
C THR A 20 -31.40 18.01 16.70
N LEU A 21 -30.96 18.54 17.84
CA LEU A 21 -29.55 18.52 18.24
C LEU A 21 -29.04 17.10 18.51
N LEU A 22 -29.86 16.27 19.18
CA LEU A 22 -29.52 14.87 19.42
C LEU A 22 -29.46 14.08 18.10
N ALA A 23 -30.44 14.27 17.22
CA ALA A 23 -30.49 13.63 15.91
C ALA A 23 -29.28 14.03 15.05
N THR A 24 -28.97 15.33 14.98
CA THR A 24 -27.84 15.83 14.18
C THR A 24 -26.49 15.36 14.73
N SER A 25 -26.30 15.37 16.06
CA SER A 25 -25.09 14.82 16.70
C SER A 25 -24.89 13.34 16.37
N SER A 26 -25.95 12.53 16.41
CA SER A 26 -25.91 11.12 16.02
C SER A 26 -25.51 10.93 14.55
N MET A 27 -26.08 11.72 13.63
CA MET A 27 -25.73 11.67 12.20
C MET A 27 -24.28 12.07 11.92
N GLN A 28 -23.75 13.08 12.63
CA GLN A 28 -22.35 13.49 12.50
C GLN A 28 -21.40 12.36 12.88
N ASN A 29 -21.67 11.67 14.00
CA ASN A 29 -20.89 10.51 14.42
C ASN A 29 -20.95 9.37 13.40
N ALA A 30 -22.14 9.05 12.88
CA ALA A 30 -22.29 8.03 11.83
C ALA A 30 -21.46 8.37 10.57
N THR A 31 -21.48 9.64 10.15
CA THR A 31 -20.71 10.12 9.00
C THR A 31 -19.20 10.00 9.23
N LEU A 32 -18.72 10.30 10.44
CA LEU A 32 -17.31 10.13 10.79
C LEU A 32 -16.90 8.64 10.78
N GLN A 33 -17.74 7.77 11.33
CA GLN A 33 -17.52 6.32 11.30
C GLN A 33 -17.48 5.78 9.88
N GLU A 34 -18.37 6.23 9.00
CA GLU A 34 -18.39 5.87 7.58
C GLU A 34 -17.08 6.29 6.88
N LYS A 35 -16.61 7.53 7.10
CA LYS A 35 -15.34 8.00 6.53
C LYS A 35 -14.13 7.19 7.04
N MET A 36 -14.10 6.87 8.33
CA MET A 36 -13.05 6.03 8.90
C MET A 36 -13.10 4.60 8.33
N ALA A 37 -14.29 4.00 8.24
CA ALA A 37 -14.49 2.69 7.65
C ALA A 37 -14.04 2.66 6.18
N GLY A 38 -14.42 3.68 5.39
CA GLY A 38 -13.98 3.83 4.01
C GLY A 38 -12.46 3.98 3.86
N SER A 39 -11.82 4.76 4.73
CA SER A 39 -10.35 4.92 4.75
C SER A 39 -9.64 3.61 5.08
N LEU A 40 -10.11 2.86 6.08
CA LEU A 40 -9.58 1.54 6.44
C LEU A 40 -9.77 0.53 5.32
N GLN A 41 -10.95 0.51 4.68
CA GLN A 41 -11.23 -0.35 3.54
C GLN A 41 -10.30 -0.03 2.37
N ALA A 42 -10.11 1.26 2.03
CA ALA A 42 -9.22 1.66 0.95
C ALA A 42 -7.78 1.20 1.19
N ARG A 43 -7.28 1.28 2.43
CA ARG A 43 -5.96 0.78 2.85
C ARG A 43 -5.84 -0.74 2.80
N SER A 44 -6.90 -1.46 3.17
CA SER A 44 -6.91 -2.92 3.08
C SER A 44 -6.87 -3.37 1.62
N VAL A 45 -7.68 -2.76 0.75
CA VAL A 45 -7.72 -3.07 -0.68
C VAL A 45 -6.40 -2.73 -1.37
N SER A 46 -5.80 -1.57 -1.10
CA SER A 46 -4.47 -1.23 -1.66
C SER A 46 -3.41 -2.22 -1.23
N PHE A 47 -3.42 -2.67 0.03
CA PHE A 47 -2.49 -3.66 0.55
C PHE A 47 -2.65 -5.03 -0.10
N GLN A 48 -3.88 -5.56 -0.15
CA GLN A 48 -4.14 -6.88 -0.76
C GLN A 48 -3.73 -6.91 -2.24
N ARG A 49 -4.05 -5.83 -2.98
CA ARG A 49 -3.61 -5.68 -4.37
C ARG A 49 -2.09 -5.55 -4.48
N ALA A 50 -1.44 -4.79 -3.60
CA ALA A 50 0.01 -4.67 -3.62
C ALA A 50 0.70 -6.01 -3.39
N GLU A 51 0.17 -6.86 -2.50
CA GLU A 51 0.69 -8.21 -2.28
C GLU A 51 0.44 -9.12 -3.49
N SER A 52 -0.70 -9.01 -4.17
CA SER A 52 -0.97 -9.71 -5.44
C SER A 52 0.05 -9.32 -6.53
N VAL A 53 0.30 -8.02 -6.69
CA VAL A 53 1.31 -7.48 -7.62
C VAL A 53 2.71 -7.96 -7.26
N LEU A 54 3.07 -7.92 -5.97
CA LEU A 54 4.35 -8.39 -5.47
C LEU A 54 4.56 -9.87 -5.79
N ARG A 55 3.58 -10.72 -5.48
CA ARG A 55 3.64 -12.17 -5.77
C ARG A 55 3.79 -12.46 -7.26
N THR A 56 3.08 -11.71 -8.10
CA THR A 56 3.18 -11.84 -9.56
C THR A 56 4.59 -11.51 -10.05
N ALA A 57 5.21 -10.48 -9.49
CA ALA A 57 6.56 -10.08 -9.82
C ALA A 57 7.63 -11.06 -9.28
N GLU A 58 7.46 -11.55 -8.05
CA GLU A 58 8.31 -12.59 -7.47
C GLU A 58 8.29 -13.87 -8.32
N ALA A 59 7.12 -14.32 -8.76
CA ALA A 59 7.00 -15.50 -9.61
C ALA A 59 7.80 -15.38 -10.92
N LYS A 60 7.93 -14.18 -11.47
CA LYS A 60 8.77 -13.94 -12.66
C LYS A 60 10.26 -14.13 -12.37
N VAL A 61 10.73 -13.68 -11.20
CA VAL A 61 12.14 -13.85 -10.80
C VAL A 61 12.48 -15.29 -10.48
N MET A 62 11.52 -16.04 -9.91
CA MET A 62 11.65 -17.47 -9.62
C MET A 62 11.60 -18.35 -10.87
N THR A 63 11.33 -17.78 -12.06
CA THR A 63 11.32 -18.54 -13.30
C THR A 63 12.76 -18.98 -13.65
N PRO A 64 12.99 -20.27 -13.96
CA PRO A 64 14.31 -20.75 -14.35
C PRO A 64 14.88 -19.95 -15.52
N GLY A 65 16.12 -19.50 -15.37
CA GLY A 65 16.81 -18.70 -16.39
C GLY A 65 16.49 -17.20 -16.35
N PHE A 66 15.67 -16.72 -15.41
CA PHE A 66 15.52 -15.28 -15.20
C PHE A 66 16.89 -14.67 -14.85
N THR A 67 17.30 -13.66 -15.61
CA THR A 67 18.55 -12.95 -15.37
C THR A 67 18.38 -11.49 -15.80
N MET A 68 19.04 -10.60 -15.07
CA MET A 68 19.00 -9.17 -15.30
C MET A 68 20.38 -8.60 -14.97
N PRO A 69 20.85 -7.54 -15.64
CA PRO A 69 22.06 -6.84 -15.25
C PRO A 69 21.99 -6.42 -13.79
N GLU A 70 23.11 -6.61 -13.08
CA GLU A 70 23.27 -6.07 -11.73
C GLU A 70 23.13 -4.55 -11.78
N CYS A 71 22.51 -3.97 -10.76
CA CYS A 71 22.39 -2.53 -10.63
C CYS A 71 23.79 -1.90 -10.65
N SER A 72 24.00 -0.92 -11.53
CA SER A 72 25.27 -0.21 -11.64
C SER A 72 25.14 1.20 -11.06
N GLY A 73 25.92 1.50 -10.02
CA GLY A 73 25.95 2.80 -9.37
C GLY A 73 25.04 2.90 -8.15
N LEU A 74 25.36 3.86 -7.28
CA LEU A 74 24.75 3.99 -5.95
C LEU A 74 23.22 4.18 -6.02
N VAL A 75 22.72 4.99 -6.96
CA VAL A 75 21.29 5.33 -7.06
C VAL A 75 20.45 4.17 -7.61
N ALA A 76 21.02 3.35 -8.50
CA ALA A 76 20.32 2.23 -9.11
C ALA A 76 20.17 1.02 -8.17
N CYS A 77 21.03 0.89 -7.16
CA CYS A 77 20.96 -0.19 -6.16
C CYS A 77 20.17 0.19 -4.90
N LEU A 78 19.96 1.50 -4.67
CA LEU A 78 19.13 1.99 -3.58
C LEU A 78 17.65 1.64 -3.81
N PRO A 79 16.84 1.55 -2.74
CA PRO A 79 15.40 1.41 -2.89
C PRO A 79 14.85 2.55 -3.75
N PRO A 80 14.04 2.27 -4.77
CA PRO A 80 13.64 3.29 -5.74
C PRO A 80 12.82 4.37 -5.04
N PRO A 81 13.24 5.65 -5.08
CA PRO A 81 12.50 6.75 -4.47
C PRO A 81 11.17 6.99 -5.22
N GLU A 82 11.15 6.78 -6.54
CA GLU A 82 9.97 6.96 -7.38
C GLU A 82 8.81 6.03 -6.99
N ALA A 83 9.04 4.94 -6.26
CA ALA A 83 7.97 4.07 -5.75
C ALA A 83 6.91 4.83 -4.92
N MET A 84 7.28 5.97 -4.33
CA MET A 84 6.37 6.83 -3.54
C MET A 84 5.58 7.83 -4.37
N THR A 85 5.99 8.10 -5.61
CA THR A 85 5.38 9.13 -6.47
C THR A 85 4.85 8.58 -7.80
N LEU A 86 5.23 7.35 -8.17
CA LEU A 86 4.86 6.68 -9.41
C LEU A 86 3.34 6.68 -9.65
N SER A 87 2.91 7.08 -10.83
CA SER A 87 1.50 7.08 -11.27
C SER A 87 1.27 6.34 -12.58
N ALA A 88 2.34 5.97 -13.29
CA ALA A 88 2.31 5.24 -14.56
C ALA A 88 3.51 4.29 -14.66
N GLY A 89 3.38 3.25 -15.48
CA GLY A 89 4.47 2.34 -15.82
C GLY A 89 5.45 2.97 -16.82
N GLY A 90 6.56 2.27 -17.07
CA GLY A 90 7.62 2.67 -17.99
C GLY A 90 8.99 2.75 -17.33
N ALA A 91 10.00 2.95 -18.17
CA ALA A 91 11.36 3.23 -17.73
C ALA A 91 11.48 4.72 -17.37
N GLY A 92 11.86 5.03 -16.15
CA GLY A 92 12.04 6.40 -15.70
C GLY A 92 12.26 6.50 -14.20
N GLY A 93 12.79 7.65 -13.76
CA GLY A 93 13.14 7.89 -12.36
C GLY A 93 14.64 7.76 -12.09
N ALA A 94 15.05 8.19 -10.90
CA ALA A 94 16.47 8.27 -10.53
C ALA A 94 17.14 6.89 -10.43
N SER A 95 16.38 5.84 -10.09
CA SER A 95 16.91 4.48 -9.94
C SER A 95 16.97 3.68 -11.24
N GLY A 96 16.44 4.19 -12.36
CA GLY A 96 16.46 3.50 -13.65
C GLY A 96 15.64 2.21 -13.71
N VAL A 97 14.77 1.98 -12.73
CA VAL A 97 13.90 0.80 -12.66
C VAL A 97 12.82 0.88 -13.73
N ASN A 98 12.62 -0.22 -14.47
CA ASN A 98 11.50 -0.32 -15.40
C ASN A 98 10.24 -0.79 -14.68
N TRP A 99 9.23 0.09 -14.59
CA TRP A 99 7.98 -0.19 -13.90
C TRP A 99 6.98 -0.86 -14.84
N VAL A 100 6.56 -2.08 -14.49
CA VAL A 100 5.62 -2.87 -15.28
C VAL A 100 4.25 -2.85 -14.61
N ALA A 101 3.21 -2.54 -15.38
CA ALA A 101 1.84 -2.58 -14.89
C ALA A 101 1.37 -4.03 -14.64
N SER A 102 0.70 -4.26 -13.51
CA SER A 102 0.13 -5.55 -13.12
C SER A 102 -1.00 -5.34 -12.12
N ASP A 103 -2.13 -6.04 -12.29
CA ASP A 103 -3.25 -6.08 -11.33
C ASP A 103 -3.65 -4.72 -10.71
N GLY A 104 -3.75 -3.67 -11.55
CA GLY A 104 -4.09 -2.32 -11.10
C GLY A 104 -3.00 -1.57 -10.31
N GLY A 105 -1.76 -2.06 -10.34
CA GLY A 105 -0.57 -1.41 -9.81
C GLY A 105 0.63 -1.59 -10.72
N PHE A 106 1.81 -1.42 -10.13
CA PHE A 106 3.09 -1.47 -10.82
C PHE A 106 4.09 -2.28 -10.01
N TYR A 107 5.01 -2.96 -10.67
CA TYR A 107 6.17 -3.55 -10.01
C TYR A 107 7.45 -3.22 -10.75
N GLY A 108 8.54 -3.18 -10.00
CA GLY A 108 9.91 -3.01 -10.48
C GLY A 108 10.81 -4.08 -9.89
N ILE A 109 11.81 -4.52 -10.65
CA ILE A 109 12.78 -5.54 -10.25
C ILE A 109 14.18 -4.94 -10.35
N GLN A 110 15.01 -5.12 -9.33
CA GLN A 110 16.42 -4.74 -9.29
C GLN A 110 17.27 -5.96 -8.91
N HIS A 111 18.34 -6.22 -9.65
CA HIS A 111 19.36 -7.19 -9.25
C HIS A 111 20.39 -6.45 -8.37
N VAL A 112 20.33 -6.65 -7.05
CA VAL A 112 21.07 -5.83 -6.07
C VAL A 112 22.45 -6.40 -5.69
N GLY A 113 22.78 -7.57 -6.21
CA GLY A 113 24.05 -8.24 -5.96
C GLY A 113 23.88 -9.75 -5.81
N GLN A 114 24.86 -10.39 -5.21
CA GLN A 114 24.88 -11.84 -4.98
C GLN A 114 25.39 -12.15 -3.57
N THR A 115 24.97 -13.27 -3.00
CA THR A 115 25.45 -13.75 -1.70
C THR A 115 25.69 -15.25 -1.74
N ALA A 116 26.76 -15.70 -1.10
CA ALA A 116 27.01 -17.12 -0.84
C ALA A 116 26.25 -17.62 0.40
N GLU A 117 25.78 -16.71 1.25
CA GLU A 117 25.13 -17.00 2.53
C GLU A 117 23.78 -16.28 2.61
N PRO A 118 22.76 -16.69 1.84
CA PRO A 118 21.43 -16.09 1.94
C PRO A 118 20.82 -16.41 3.31
N ALA A 119 20.15 -15.44 3.95
CA ALA A 119 19.59 -15.65 5.28
C ALA A 119 18.59 -16.82 5.29
N GLY A 120 18.82 -17.80 6.17
CA GLY A 120 18.09 -19.08 6.26
C GLY A 120 18.62 -20.18 5.33
N GLY A 121 19.74 -19.96 4.63
CA GLY A 121 20.24 -20.80 3.53
C GLY A 121 20.85 -22.09 4.05
N ASP A 122 21.03 -23.06 3.15
CA ASP A 122 21.97 -24.12 3.45
C ASP A 122 23.40 -23.56 3.36
N SER A 123 24.35 -24.19 4.05
CA SER A 123 25.76 -23.80 3.99
C SER A 123 26.43 -24.30 2.70
N SER A 124 25.66 -24.45 1.61
CA SER A 124 26.23 -24.79 0.31
C SER A 124 26.97 -23.56 -0.22
N ALA A 125 28.23 -23.72 -0.62
CA ALA A 125 29.06 -22.63 -1.13
C ALA A 125 28.66 -22.25 -2.58
N SER A 126 27.39 -21.92 -2.78
CA SER A 126 26.83 -21.52 -4.07
C SER A 126 26.40 -20.05 -4.04
N TRP A 127 26.79 -19.30 -5.06
CA TRP A 127 26.43 -17.89 -5.18
C TRP A 127 24.99 -17.75 -5.64
N HIS A 128 24.18 -17.07 -4.84
CA HIS A 128 22.79 -16.78 -5.12
C HIS A 128 22.62 -15.32 -5.52
N LYS A 129 21.96 -15.08 -6.65
CA LYS A 129 21.58 -13.72 -7.07
C LYS A 129 20.50 -13.18 -6.15
N LEU A 130 20.64 -11.92 -5.75
CA LEU A 130 19.70 -11.18 -4.93
C LEU A 130 18.89 -10.23 -5.77
N TYR A 131 17.58 -10.46 -5.79
CA TYR A 131 16.64 -9.59 -6.47
C TYR A 131 15.80 -8.85 -5.44
N ARG A 132 15.69 -7.53 -5.62
CA ARG A 132 14.70 -6.71 -4.94
C ARG A 132 13.53 -6.53 -5.87
N VAL A 133 12.34 -6.80 -5.35
CA VAL A 133 11.10 -6.54 -6.04
C VAL A 133 10.31 -5.52 -5.25
N THR A 134 9.91 -4.45 -5.93
CA THR A 134 9.10 -3.37 -5.36
C THR A 134 7.76 -3.36 -6.06
N ALA A 135 6.66 -3.49 -5.31
CA ALA A 135 5.30 -3.38 -5.79
C ALA A 135 4.68 -2.08 -5.28
N VAL A 136 3.93 -1.39 -6.14
CA VAL A 136 3.29 -0.10 -5.87
C VAL A 136 1.85 -0.17 -6.33
N VAL A 137 0.92 0.09 -5.42
CA VAL A 137 -0.52 0.21 -5.74
C VAL A 137 -1.05 1.50 -5.15
N VAL A 138 -1.92 2.17 -5.90
CA VAL A 138 -2.70 3.31 -5.44
C VAL A 138 -4.17 2.99 -5.59
N HIS A 139 -4.92 3.05 -4.48
CA HIS A 139 -6.36 2.86 -4.46
C HIS A 139 -7.03 4.00 -3.67
N GLY A 140 -7.78 4.85 -4.37
CA GLY A 140 -8.30 6.09 -3.81
C GLY A 140 -7.15 6.97 -3.30
N THR A 141 -7.18 7.31 -2.02
CA THR A 141 -6.12 8.09 -1.35
C THR A 141 -5.03 7.24 -0.71
N SER A 142 -5.13 5.91 -0.78
CA SER A 142 -4.16 4.99 -0.16
C SER A 142 -3.14 4.53 -1.19
N ARG A 143 -1.87 4.84 -0.95
CA ARG A 143 -0.73 4.21 -1.63
C ARG A 143 -0.15 3.13 -0.72
N THR A 144 0.13 1.97 -1.29
CA THR A 144 0.89 0.90 -0.63
C THR A 144 2.10 0.57 -1.48
N VAL A 145 3.27 0.59 -0.84
CA VAL A 145 4.53 0.18 -1.44
C VAL A 145 5.06 -1.00 -0.63
N LEU A 146 5.19 -2.15 -1.28
CA LEU A 146 5.78 -3.35 -0.71
C LEU A 146 7.13 -3.62 -1.35
N GLU A 147 8.09 -4.05 -0.55
CA GLU A 147 9.40 -4.46 -1.04
C GLU A 147 9.73 -5.84 -0.49
N SER A 148 10.25 -6.70 -1.35
CA SER A 148 10.87 -7.95 -0.95
C SER A 148 12.26 -8.08 -1.53
N VAL A 149 13.14 -8.77 -0.81
CA VAL A 149 14.43 -9.21 -1.32
C VAL A 149 14.44 -10.73 -1.27
N HIS A 150 14.84 -11.35 -2.37
CA HIS A 150 14.78 -12.79 -2.52
C HIS A 150 15.90 -13.33 -3.41
N THR A 151 16.23 -14.61 -3.21
CA THR A 151 16.95 -15.42 -4.19
C THR A 151 15.96 -16.03 -5.17
N GLN A 152 16.42 -16.75 -6.19
CA GLN A 152 15.55 -17.52 -7.09
C GLN A 152 14.95 -18.77 -6.45
N GLU A 153 15.22 -19.01 -5.17
CA GLU A 153 14.69 -20.15 -4.43
C GLU A 153 13.67 -19.70 -3.39
N ARG A 154 13.89 -18.56 -2.75
CA ARG A 154 13.01 -18.08 -1.67
C ARG A 154 13.16 -16.60 -1.34
N ARG A 155 12.17 -16.12 -0.58
CA ARG A 155 12.17 -14.79 0.04
C ARG A 155 13.10 -14.72 1.25
N ILE A 156 13.92 -13.67 1.31
CA ILE A 156 14.84 -13.36 2.43
C ILE A 156 14.25 -12.29 3.33
N MET A 157 13.67 -11.24 2.75
CA MET A 157 13.13 -10.09 3.47
C MET A 157 11.84 -9.61 2.81
N TRP A 158 10.92 -9.12 3.63
CA TRP A 158 9.71 -8.42 3.21
C TRP A 158 9.50 -7.21 4.10
N ARG A 159 9.11 -6.08 3.51
CA ARG A 159 8.72 -4.89 4.25
C ARG A 159 7.68 -4.08 3.50
N GLN A 160 6.81 -3.41 4.25
CA GLN A 160 5.97 -2.33 3.74
C GLN A 160 6.67 -1.00 3.98
N ARG A 161 6.76 -0.16 2.94
CA ARG A 161 7.24 1.22 3.06
C ARG A 161 6.09 2.15 3.45
N GLN A 162 6.36 3.00 4.43
CA GLN A 162 5.47 4.08 4.88
C GLN A 162 5.80 5.37 4.16
#